data_AF-A0A7J7XGZ1-F1
#
_entry.id   AF-A0A7J7XGZ1-F1
#
_cell.length_a   1.000
_cell.length_b   1.000
_cell.length_c   1.000
_cell.angle_alpha   90.00
_cell.angle_beta   90.00
_cell.angle_gamma   90.00
#
_symmetry.space_group_name_H-M   'P 1'
#
loop_
_entity.id
_entity.type
_entity.pdbx_description
1 polymer ?
#
loop_
_entity_poly.entity_id
_entity_poly.type
_entity_poly.pdbx_seq_one_letter_code
_entity_poly.pdbx_strand_id
1 'polypeptide(L)'
;MDPPASASRVFCSRILSMVNVDDVNAIILAQKNMLDRFEKTNEMLVNFNNLSNARLQQMSERFLHHTRTLTEMKRDLDSIFRRIRTLKGKLARQYPEAFSHVPEASLLEDDDEDPIPPSTTTTIATSEQSTGSCDTSPDTISPSLSPGFEDLSQIQPNSPAINEHSQMDDKQMPGQ
;
A
#
# COMPACT_ATOMS: atom_id res chain seq x y z
N MET A 1 -68.22 -6.25 -37.32
CA MET A 1 -68.22 -6.60 -35.89
C MET A 1 -67.41 -7.87 -35.76
N ASP A 2 -66.21 -7.79 -35.19
CA ASP A 2 -65.42 -8.98 -34.92
C ASP A 2 -66.11 -9.84 -33.86
N PRO A 3 -66.09 -11.19 -33.98
CA PRO A 3 -66.75 -12.07 -33.03
C PRO A 3 -66.11 -11.95 -31.63
N PRO A 4 -66.90 -12.10 -30.56
CA PRO A 4 -66.37 -12.03 -29.19
C PRO A 4 -65.28 -13.08 -28.98
N ALA A 5 -64.18 -12.67 -28.35
CA ALA A 5 -63.07 -13.57 -28.04
C ALA A 5 -63.55 -14.76 -27.20
N SER A 6 -63.11 -15.97 -27.55
CA SER A 6 -63.40 -17.18 -26.76
C SER A 6 -62.99 -16.99 -25.28
N ALA A 7 -63.76 -17.58 -24.36
CA ALA A 7 -63.48 -17.53 -22.92
C ALA A 7 -62.05 -17.98 -22.57
N SER A 8 -61.50 -18.96 -23.29
CA SER A 8 -60.11 -19.40 -23.11
C SER A 8 -59.09 -18.31 -23.50
N ARG A 9 -59.36 -17.53 -24.55
CA ARG A 9 -58.51 -16.40 -24.94
C ARG A 9 -58.54 -15.28 -23.91
N VAL A 10 -59.72 -14.97 -23.37
CA VAL A 10 -59.86 -13.94 -22.32
C VAL A 10 -59.12 -14.36 -21.06
N PHE A 11 -59.24 -15.62 -20.65
CA PHE A 11 -58.51 -16.18 -19.51
C PHE A 11 -56.99 -16.13 -19.70
N CYS A 12 -56.48 -16.62 -20.83
CA CYS A 12 -55.04 -16.56 -21.13
C CYS A 12 -54.52 -15.13 -21.18
N SER A 13 -55.28 -14.21 -21.80
CA SER A 13 -54.92 -12.79 -21.86
C SER A 13 -54.84 -12.18 -20.46
N ARG A 14 -55.75 -12.56 -19.55
CA ARG A 14 -55.73 -12.06 -18.17
C ARG A 14 -54.49 -12.56 -17.44
N ILE A 15 -54.15 -13.84 -17.54
CA ILE A 15 -52.93 -14.43 -16.95
C ILE A 15 -51.67 -13.76 -17.49
N LEU A 16 -51.58 -13.57 -18.81
CA LEU A 16 -50.45 -12.89 -19.45
C LEU A 16 -50.30 -11.43 -18.98
N SER A 17 -51.40 -10.76 -18.66
CA SER A 17 -51.40 -9.38 -18.16
C SER A 17 -51.09 -9.24 -16.66
N MET A 18 -51.02 -10.35 -15.91
CA MET A 18 -50.77 -10.28 -14.46
C MET A 18 -49.32 -9.93 -14.12
N VAL A 19 -48.40 -10.10 -15.07
CA VAL A 19 -46.99 -9.73 -14.90
C VAL A 19 -46.74 -8.42 -15.66
N ASN A 20 -46.28 -7.41 -14.94
CA ASN A 20 -45.83 -6.18 -15.55
C ASN A 20 -44.41 -6.38 -16.11
N VAL A 21 -44.30 -6.42 -17.44
CA VAL A 21 -43.04 -6.61 -18.15
C VAL A 21 -42.06 -5.46 -17.88
N ASP A 22 -42.56 -4.24 -17.66
CA ASP A 22 -41.72 -3.08 -17.36
C ASP A 22 -41.06 -3.20 -16.00
N ASP A 23 -41.79 -3.67 -14.98
CA ASP A 23 -41.24 -3.92 -13.64
C ASP A 23 -40.19 -5.04 -13.66
N VAL A 24 -40.44 -6.11 -14.43
CA VAL A 24 -39.46 -7.19 -14.61
C VAL A 24 -38.18 -6.67 -15.26
N ASN A 25 -38.30 -5.84 -16.30
CA ASN A 25 -37.15 -5.23 -16.97
C ASN A 25 -36.41 -4.25 -16.04
N ALA A 26 -37.12 -3.49 -15.20
CA ALA A 26 -36.51 -2.61 -14.20
C ALA A 26 -35.71 -3.39 -13.16
N ILE A 27 -36.24 -4.54 -12.70
CA ILE A 27 -35.53 -5.45 -11.79
C ILE A 27 -34.26 -5.99 -12.46
N ILE A 28 -34.36 -6.46 -13.70
CA ILE A 28 -33.20 -6.98 -14.45
C ILE A 28 -32.13 -5.90 -14.60
N LEU A 29 -32.52 -4.66 -14.91
CA LEU A 29 -31.59 -3.54 -15.05
C LEU A 29 -30.91 -3.20 -13.72
N ALA A 30 -31.67 -3.16 -12.61
CA ALA A 30 -31.13 -2.92 -11.28
C ALA A 30 -30.13 -4.00 -10.86
N GLN A 31 -30.44 -5.27 -11.11
CA GLN A 31 -29.56 -6.39 -10.83
C GLN A 31 -28.27 -6.34 -11.67
N LYS A 32 -28.36 -5.99 -12.95
CA LYS A 32 -27.17 -5.79 -13.81
C LYS A 32 -26.29 -4.65 -13.31
N ASN A 33 -26.88 -3.53 -12.91
CA ASN A 33 -26.12 -2.41 -12.35
C ASN A 33 -25.42 -2.79 -11.04
N MET A 34 -26.11 -3.54 -10.18
CA MET A 34 -25.55 -4.04 -8.93
C MET A 34 -24.38 -5.02 -9.19
N LEU A 35 -24.52 -5.93 -10.16
CA LEU A 35 -23.46 -6.86 -10.54
C LEU A 35 -22.21 -6.12 -11.06
N ASP A 36 -22.37 -5.16 -11.97
CA ASP A 36 -21.26 -4.34 -12.49
C ASP A 36 -20.52 -3.58 -11.36
N ARG A 37 -21.28 -3.04 -10.39
CA ARG A 37 -20.69 -2.40 -9.21
C ARG A 37 -19.91 -3.39 -8.35
N PHE A 38 -20.46 -4.58 -8.10
CA PHE A 38 -19.77 -5.60 -7.31
C PHE A 38 -18.49 -6.07 -7.99
N GLU A 39 -18.51 -6.28 -9.30
CA GLU A 39 -17.32 -6.69 -10.06
C GLU A 39 -16.23 -5.63 -9.98
N LYS A 40 -16.56 -4.35 -10.20
CA LYS A 40 -15.60 -3.24 -10.08
C LYS A 40 -15.03 -3.10 -8.67
N THR A 41 -15.88 -3.19 -7.64
CA THR A 41 -15.40 -3.13 -6.25
C THR A 41 -14.49 -4.31 -5.94
N ASN A 42 -14.82 -5.51 -6.41
CA ASN A 42 -14.01 -6.70 -6.18
C ASN A 42 -12.65 -6.60 -6.90
N GLU A 43 -12.61 -6.08 -8.12
CA GLU A 43 -11.37 -5.83 -8.85
C GLU A 43 -10.48 -4.81 -8.11
N MET A 44 -11.05 -3.70 -7.63
CA MET A 44 -10.31 -2.72 -6.83
C MET A 44 -9.76 -3.33 -5.53
N LEU A 45 -10.53 -4.20 -4.86
CA LEU A 45 -10.08 -4.89 -3.64
C LEU A 45 -8.93 -5.86 -3.93
N VAL A 46 -9.01 -6.62 -5.03
CA VAL A 46 -7.93 -7.52 -5.45
C VAL A 46 -6.68 -6.72 -5.76
N ASN A 47 -6.80 -5.61 -6.50
CA ASN A 47 -5.67 -4.74 -6.80
C ASN A 47 -5.03 -4.16 -5.52
N PHE A 48 -5.86 -3.66 -4.60
CA PHE A 48 -5.38 -3.15 -3.31
C PHE A 48 -4.68 -4.23 -2.48
N ASN A 49 -5.23 -5.45 -2.43
CA ASN A 49 -4.60 -6.55 -1.71
C ASN A 49 -3.23 -6.89 -2.31
N ASN A 50 -3.13 -6.98 -3.64
CA ASN A 50 -1.87 -7.25 -4.33
C ASN A 50 -0.83 -6.15 -4.08
N LEU A 51 -1.22 -4.87 -4.18
CA LEU A 51 -0.32 -3.75 -3.96
C LEU A 51 0.13 -3.67 -2.50
N SER A 52 -0.79 -3.82 -1.56
CA SER A 52 -0.46 -3.76 -0.12
C SER A 52 0.43 -4.94 0.29
N ASN A 53 0.17 -6.15 -0.22
CA ASN A 53 1.02 -7.31 0.01
C ASN A 53 2.42 -7.14 -0.57
N ALA A 54 2.54 -6.61 -1.81
CA ALA A 54 3.85 -6.33 -2.42
C ALA A 54 4.66 -5.31 -1.61
N ARG A 55 4.02 -4.24 -1.12
CA ARG A 55 4.67 -3.24 -0.24
C ARG A 55 5.09 -3.84 1.09
N LEU A 56 4.24 -4.68 1.68
CA LEU A 56 4.54 -5.37 2.94
C LEU A 56 5.74 -6.31 2.79
N GLN A 57 5.79 -7.10 1.71
CA GLN A 57 6.91 -7.99 1.43
C GLN A 57 8.21 -7.22 1.28
N GLN A 58 8.22 -6.14 0.48
CA GLN A 58 9.40 -5.31 0.29
C GLN A 58 9.92 -4.72 1.61
N MET A 59 9.02 -4.23 2.46
CA MET A 59 9.39 -3.67 3.76
C MET A 59 9.87 -4.75 4.73
N SER A 60 9.22 -5.91 4.74
CA SER A 60 9.59 -7.06 5.57
C SER A 60 11.00 -7.57 5.24
N GLU A 61 11.34 -7.70 3.95
CA GLU A 61 12.67 -8.10 3.51
C GLU A 61 13.76 -7.12 3.98
N ARG A 62 13.51 -5.81 3.83
CA ARG A 62 14.45 -4.78 4.31
C ARG A 62 14.61 -4.83 5.83
N PHE A 63 13.51 -4.99 6.56
CA PHE A 63 13.54 -5.10 8.01
C PHE A 63 14.37 -6.32 8.45
N LEU A 64 14.11 -7.50 7.87
CA LEU A 64 14.87 -8.71 8.13
C LEU A 64 16.36 -8.55 7.82
N HIS A 65 16.69 -7.86 6.72
CA HIS A 65 18.06 -7.56 6.37
C HIS A 65 18.73 -6.69 7.44
N HIS A 66 18.09 -5.59 7.86
CA HIS A 66 18.63 -4.72 8.92
C HIS A 66 18.78 -5.44 10.27
N THR A 67 17.81 -6.26 10.67
CA THR A 67 17.92 -7.07 11.89
C THR A 67 19.10 -8.04 11.82
N ARG A 68 19.33 -8.67 10.66
CA ARG A 68 20.48 -9.56 10.45
C ARG A 68 21.80 -8.80 10.59
N THR A 69 21.94 -7.66 9.93
CA THR A 69 23.14 -6.81 10.02
C THR A 69 23.43 -6.40 11.46
N LEU A 70 22.41 -5.97 12.22
CA LEU A 70 22.59 -5.62 13.64
C LEU A 70 23.05 -6.82 14.47
N THR A 71 22.51 -8.02 14.19
CA THR A 71 22.90 -9.26 14.87
C THR A 71 24.34 -9.66 14.53
N GLU A 72 24.75 -9.47 13.27
CA GLU A 72 26.13 -9.68 12.82
C GLU A 72 27.09 -8.71 13.52
N MET A 73 26.78 -7.41 13.51
CA MET A 73 27.59 -6.38 14.19
C MET A 73 27.73 -6.65 15.69
N LYS A 74 26.65 -7.11 16.35
CA LYS A 74 26.71 -7.52 17.76
C LYS A 74 27.73 -8.65 17.95
N ARG A 75 27.66 -9.71 17.13
CA ARG A 75 28.59 -10.86 17.23
C ARG A 75 30.04 -10.41 17.01
N ASP A 76 30.27 -9.50 16.08
CA ASP A 76 31.61 -8.96 15.82
C ASP A 76 32.14 -8.17 17.02
N LEU A 77 31.31 -7.32 17.63
CA LEU A 77 31.65 -6.60 18.86
C LEU A 77 31.96 -7.56 20.01
N ASP A 78 31.11 -8.58 20.23
CA ASP A 78 31.33 -9.60 21.26
C ASP A 78 32.68 -10.32 21.06
N SER A 79 33.03 -10.63 19.82
CA SER A 79 34.32 -11.23 19.45
C SER A 79 35.50 -10.30 19.73
N ILE A 80 35.39 -9.02 19.36
CA ILE A 80 36.41 -8.00 19.59
C ILE A 80 36.64 -7.82 21.10
N PHE A 81 35.58 -7.63 21.89
CA PHE A 81 35.69 -7.45 23.33
C PHE A 81 36.29 -8.68 24.02
N ARG A 82 35.87 -9.89 23.63
CA ARG A 82 36.46 -11.15 24.14
C ARG A 82 37.97 -11.25 23.84
N ARG A 83 38.39 -10.85 22.64
CA ARG A 83 39.81 -10.84 22.25
C ARG A 83 40.60 -9.81 23.04
N ILE A 84 40.04 -8.62 23.26
CA ILE A 84 40.64 -7.57 24.11
C ILE A 84 40.84 -8.08 25.54
N ARG A 85 39.79 -8.66 26.16
CA ARG A 85 39.88 -9.25 27.51
C ARG A 85 40.97 -10.33 27.59
N THR A 86 41.01 -11.23 26.61
CA THR A 86 42.05 -12.28 26.52
C THR A 86 43.45 -11.69 26.43
N LEU A 87 43.67 -10.65 25.62
CA LEU A 87 44.98 -10.01 25.46
C LEU A 87 45.38 -9.25 26.72
N LYS A 88 44.46 -8.51 27.35
CA LYS A 88 44.69 -7.83 28.64
C LYS A 88 45.11 -8.83 29.71
N GLY A 89 44.37 -9.94 29.85
CA GLY A 89 44.70 -10.99 30.82
C GLY A 89 46.06 -11.65 30.56
N LYS A 90 46.43 -11.89 29.30
CA LYS A 90 47.77 -12.39 28.95
C LYS A 90 48.87 -11.40 29.31
N LEU A 91 48.68 -10.12 29.01
CA LEU A 91 49.69 -9.08 29.25
C LEU A 91 49.91 -8.84 30.74
N ALA A 92 48.84 -8.82 31.54
CA ALA A 92 48.91 -8.72 33.00
C ALA A 92 49.69 -9.88 33.63
N ARG A 93 49.54 -11.11 33.10
CA ARG A 93 50.30 -12.28 33.55
C ARG A 93 51.78 -12.24 33.14
N GLN A 94 52.09 -11.71 31.96
CA GLN A 94 53.47 -11.64 31.46
C GLN A 94 54.30 -10.52 32.10
N TYR A 95 53.66 -9.40 32.47
CA TYR A 95 54.34 -8.23 33.04
C TYR A 95 53.63 -7.71 34.29
N PRO A 96 53.70 -8.42 35.43
CA PRO A 96 52.96 -8.07 36.65
C PRO A 96 53.34 -6.69 37.19
N GLU A 97 54.63 -6.37 37.20
CA GLU A 97 55.15 -5.10 37.71
C GLU A 97 54.75 -3.88 36.86
N ALA A 98 54.55 -4.07 35.56
CA ALA A 98 54.05 -3.00 34.68
C ALA A 98 52.53 -2.80 34.81
N PHE A 99 51.80 -3.84 35.22
CA PHE A 99 50.34 -3.82 35.39
C PHE A 99 49.90 -3.43 36.80
N SER A 100 50.78 -3.46 37.80
CA SER A 100 50.50 -3.04 39.18
C SER A 100 50.17 -1.55 39.34
N HIS A 101 50.58 -0.72 38.36
CA HIS A 101 50.28 0.71 38.31
C HIS A 101 48.99 1.06 37.56
N VAL A 102 48.32 0.06 36.97
CA VAL A 102 47.06 0.25 36.25
C VAL A 102 45.89 0.16 37.25
N PRO A 103 44.99 1.16 37.32
CA PRO A 103 43.88 1.15 38.27
C PRO A 103 43.02 -0.12 38.13
N GLU A 104 42.74 -0.80 39.24
CA GLU A 104 41.94 -2.05 39.30
C GLU A 104 40.57 -1.96 38.60
N ALA A 105 39.96 -0.77 38.57
CA ALA A 105 38.71 -0.49 37.86
C ALA A 105 38.79 -0.75 36.34
N SER A 106 39.99 -0.83 35.77
CA SER A 106 40.22 -1.18 34.36
C SER A 106 40.60 -2.65 34.13
N LEU A 107 40.75 -3.43 35.19
CA LEU A 107 41.05 -4.87 35.15
C LEU A 107 39.84 -5.75 35.51
N LEU A 108 38.93 -5.25 36.34
CA LEU A 108 37.73 -5.95 36.78
C LEU A 108 36.58 -5.79 35.76
N GLU A 109 36.70 -6.45 34.63
CA GLU A 109 35.56 -6.83 33.80
C GLU A 109 35.72 -8.31 33.43
N ASP A 110 35.59 -9.19 34.41
CA ASP A 110 35.28 -10.61 34.17
C ASP A 110 34.85 -11.23 35.50
N ASP A 111 33.55 -11.22 35.76
CA ASP A 111 32.83 -12.44 36.11
C ASP A 111 31.33 -12.19 35.92
N ASP A 112 30.86 -12.22 34.68
CA ASP A 112 29.46 -12.51 34.37
C ASP A 112 29.41 -13.10 32.96
N GLU A 113 29.54 -14.42 32.89
CA GLU A 113 28.89 -15.17 31.82
C GLU A 113 27.38 -15.07 32.08
N ASP A 114 26.77 -13.94 31.69
CA ASP A 114 25.32 -13.82 31.71
C ASP A 114 24.74 -14.89 30.77
N PRO A 115 23.93 -15.84 31.27
CA PRO A 115 23.25 -16.79 30.41
C PRO A 115 22.27 -15.97 29.56
N ILE A 116 22.51 -15.91 28.25
CA ILE A 116 21.58 -15.29 27.31
C ILE A 116 20.21 -15.94 27.55
N PRO A 117 19.20 -15.25 28.10
CA PRO A 117 17.89 -15.84 28.26
C PRO A 117 17.37 -16.20 26.86
N PRO A 118 16.70 -17.36 26.68
CA PRO A 118 16.21 -17.77 25.39
C PRO A 118 15.34 -16.64 24.83
N SER A 119 15.69 -16.17 23.63
CA SER A 119 14.96 -15.12 22.93
C SER A 119 13.47 -15.43 22.97
N THR A 120 12.75 -14.71 23.82
CA THR A 120 11.29 -14.75 23.82
C THR A 120 10.87 -14.21 22.46
N THR A 121 10.30 -15.10 21.65
CA THR A 121 9.49 -14.76 20.51
C THR A 121 8.51 -13.68 20.91
N THR A 122 8.79 -12.44 20.53
CA THR A 122 7.84 -11.33 20.66
C THR A 122 6.70 -11.60 19.68
N THR A 123 5.59 -12.10 20.21
CA THR A 123 4.29 -12.10 19.56
C THR A 123 3.97 -10.68 19.11
N ILE A 124 3.77 -10.49 17.81
CA ILE A 124 3.30 -9.24 17.23
C ILE A 124 1.86 -9.03 17.73
N ALA A 125 1.70 -8.20 18.76
CA ALA A 125 0.43 -7.58 19.06
C ALA A 125 0.29 -6.35 18.16
N THR A 126 -0.53 -6.46 17.13
CA THR A 126 -1.02 -5.33 16.33
C THR A 126 -1.84 -4.42 17.25
N SER A 127 -1.19 -3.42 17.85
CA SER A 127 -1.88 -2.33 18.54
C SER A 127 -1.79 -1.09 17.67
N GLU A 128 -2.89 -0.83 17.00
CA GLU A 128 -3.21 0.35 16.24
C GLU A 128 -3.28 1.54 17.20
N GLN A 129 -2.31 2.45 17.14
CA GLN A 129 -2.44 3.89 17.42
C GLN A 129 -1.04 4.51 17.53
N SER A 130 -0.59 5.15 16.46
CA SER A 130 0.30 6.29 16.59
C SER A 130 0.12 7.20 15.39
N THR A 131 -0.65 8.27 15.62
CA THR A 131 -0.66 9.47 14.79
C THR A 131 0.66 10.20 15.01
N GLY A 132 1.65 9.89 14.18
CA GLY A 132 2.99 10.49 14.26
C GLY A 132 3.49 10.76 12.85
N SER A 133 3.21 11.98 12.38
CA SER A 133 3.71 12.58 11.15
C SER A 133 5.20 12.31 10.94
N CYS A 134 5.54 11.58 9.88
CA CYS A 134 6.86 11.61 9.26
C CYS A 134 6.66 11.84 7.77
N ASP A 135 6.56 13.12 7.46
CA ASP A 135 6.73 13.72 6.14
C ASP A 135 8.12 13.35 5.59
N THR A 136 8.14 12.47 4.58
CA THR A 136 9.25 12.39 3.63
C THR A 136 8.66 12.13 2.25
N SER A 137 8.35 13.21 1.56
CA SER A 137 8.35 13.26 0.09
C SER A 137 9.08 14.52 -0.34
N PRO A 138 9.80 14.48 -1.47
CA PRO A 138 9.11 14.98 -2.65
C PRO A 138 9.39 14.26 -3.97
N ASP A 139 8.41 14.45 -4.85
CA ASP A 139 8.44 14.52 -6.31
C ASP A 139 8.73 13.29 -7.18
N THR A 140 7.65 12.77 -7.78
CA THR A 140 7.60 12.55 -9.24
C THR A 140 6.20 12.93 -9.79
N ILE A 141 6.13 14.14 -10.37
CA ILE A 141 5.33 14.56 -11.54
C ILE A 141 3.98 13.83 -11.77
N SER A 142 2.87 14.48 -11.43
CA SER A 142 1.53 14.15 -11.98
C SER A 142 1.16 15.16 -13.07
N PRO A 143 0.79 14.74 -14.29
CA PRO A 143 0.19 15.63 -15.28
C PRO A 143 -1.26 15.96 -14.88
N SER A 144 -1.58 17.26 -14.89
CA SER A 144 -2.93 17.78 -14.67
C SER A 144 -3.82 17.55 -15.89
N LEU A 145 -4.96 16.90 -15.71
CA LEU A 145 -6.10 17.02 -16.61
C LEU A 145 -7.40 16.92 -15.80
N SER A 146 -8.09 18.07 -15.69
CA SER A 146 -9.53 18.28 -15.92
C SER A 146 -10.15 19.24 -14.88
N PRO A 147 -10.51 20.47 -15.26
CA PRO A 147 -11.31 21.35 -14.42
C PRO A 147 -12.80 21.04 -14.64
N GLY A 148 -13.51 20.71 -13.58
CA GLY A 148 -14.94 20.42 -13.65
C GLY A 148 -15.64 20.76 -12.35
N PHE A 149 -16.43 21.83 -12.41
CA PHE A 149 -17.57 22.16 -11.54
C PHE A 149 -17.28 23.05 -10.31
N GLU A 150 -17.34 24.36 -10.52
CA GLU A 150 -17.73 25.33 -9.49
C GLU A 150 -18.91 26.16 -10.03
N ASP A 151 -20.01 26.02 -9.29
CA ASP A 151 -21.00 27.01 -8.87
C ASP A 151 -21.89 27.78 -9.87
N LEU A 152 -23.19 27.67 -9.58
CA LEU A 152 -24.31 28.31 -10.24
C LEU A 152 -24.62 29.63 -9.52
N SER A 153 -24.18 30.77 -10.05
CA SER A 153 -24.94 32.01 -9.91
C SER A 153 -24.48 33.11 -10.89
N GLN A 154 -25.47 33.84 -11.42
CA GLN A 154 -25.39 35.10 -12.19
C GLN A 154 -25.41 35.01 -13.74
N ILE A 155 -26.61 34.80 -14.30
CA ILE A 155 -27.40 35.73 -15.15
C ILE A 155 -26.55 36.91 -15.75
N GLN A 156 -26.39 37.20 -17.05
CA GLN A 156 -27.30 37.34 -18.22
C GLN A 156 -26.45 37.42 -19.55
N PRO A 157 -27.01 37.61 -20.77
CA PRO A 157 -26.58 36.93 -21.98
C PRO A 157 -25.81 37.84 -22.96
N ASN A 158 -25.19 37.27 -23.99
CA ASN A 158 -25.20 37.75 -25.38
C ASN A 158 -24.27 36.87 -26.25
N SER A 159 -24.79 36.40 -27.39
CA SER A 159 -24.06 35.69 -28.46
C SER A 159 -23.70 36.67 -29.61
N PRO A 160 -23.16 36.21 -30.76
CA PRO A 160 -21.80 35.69 -30.98
C PRO A 160 -21.08 36.40 -32.17
N ALA A 161 -19.76 36.24 -32.31
CA ALA A 161 -19.02 36.50 -33.57
C ALA A 161 -17.82 35.53 -33.62
N ILE A 162 -17.84 34.49 -34.47
CA ILE A 162 -17.26 34.45 -35.83
C ILE A 162 -15.84 35.05 -35.87
N ASN A 163 -14.80 34.21 -35.93
CA ASN A 163 -13.90 34.22 -37.09
C ASN A 163 -13.01 32.97 -37.15
N GLU A 164 -12.92 32.42 -38.35
CA GLU A 164 -11.99 31.38 -38.79
C GLU A 164 -10.56 31.92 -38.86
N HIS A 165 -9.55 31.11 -38.53
CA HIS A 165 -8.34 31.09 -39.33
C HIS A 165 -7.57 29.76 -39.25
N SER A 166 -7.44 29.15 -40.42
CA SER A 166 -6.63 27.96 -40.74
C SER A 166 -5.21 28.36 -41.10
N GLN A 167 -4.20 27.63 -40.63
CA GLN A 167 -2.95 27.37 -41.37
C GLN A 167 -2.16 26.25 -40.64
N MET A 168 -2.18 25.02 -41.15
CA MET A 168 -1.18 24.40 -42.03
C MET A 168 0.21 24.31 -41.38
N ASP A 169 0.62 23.11 -40.98
CA ASP A 169 2.01 22.70 -41.18
C ASP A 169 2.08 21.18 -41.37
N ASP A 170 2.49 20.80 -42.58
CA ASP A 170 2.61 19.43 -43.06
C ASP A 170 4.00 18.87 -42.74
N LYS A 171 4.02 17.56 -42.52
CA LYS A 171 5.15 16.75 -42.10
C LYS A 171 6.35 16.80 -43.06
N GLN A 172 7.52 17.05 -42.49
CA GLN A 172 8.82 16.65 -43.01
C GLN A 172 9.00 15.11 -42.89
N MET A 173 9.28 14.42 -44.00
CA MET A 173 9.84 13.06 -44.05
C MET A 173 11.18 13.12 -44.78
N PRO A 174 12.24 12.41 -44.33
CA PRO A 174 13.47 12.27 -45.09
C PRO A 174 13.59 10.90 -45.77
N GLY A 175 14.17 10.90 -46.97
CA GLY A 175 15.03 9.81 -47.46
C GLY A 175 14.41 8.77 -48.40
N GLN A 176 14.49 9.01 -49.70
CA GLN A 176 15.39 8.30 -50.64
C GLN A 176 15.33 8.95 -52.01
#